data_AF-A0A9X1SZD5-F1
#
_entry.id   AF-A0A9X1SZD5-F1
#
_cell.length_a   1.000
_cell.length_b   1.000
_cell.length_c   1.000
_cell.angle_alpha   90.00
_cell.angle_beta   90.00
_cell.angle_gamma   90.00
#
_symmetry.space_group_name_H-M   'P 1'
#
loop_
_entity.id
_entity.type
_entity.pdbx_description
1 polymer ?
#
loop_
_entity_poly.entity_id
_entity_poly.type
_entity_poly.pdbx_seq_one_letter_code
_entity_poly.pdbx_strand_id
1 'polypeptide(L)'
;MAELLRHSGTVEVFDDIRSAKWMKLVVNAAELIPSAIIDMPLGDAARAPGMLEVMRAAGYEAIHAALADGATIVPIIGMPPVTTNHPERYVDQIFEKVLTVFSQADTLTTSLQDWRKGRRAEIQEVNGWVVDILKAHGQPAPVNQRVVEIAFEIESGKLKAGPDNAKGLIEASEAAGRARGSIAAGS
;
A
#
# COMPACT_ATOMS: atom_id res chain seq x y z
N MET A 1 8.04 -28.69 -12.25
CA MET A 1 8.18 -27.23 -12.45
C MET A 1 8.90 -26.56 -11.28
N ALA A 2 8.40 -26.68 -10.03
CA ALA A 2 9.06 -26.10 -8.85
C ALA A 2 10.49 -26.62 -8.63
N GLU A 3 10.74 -27.90 -8.90
CA GLU A 3 12.06 -28.55 -8.73
C GLU A 3 13.14 -27.96 -9.66
N LEU A 4 12.78 -27.59 -10.89
CA LEU A 4 13.67 -26.93 -11.84
C LEU A 4 14.02 -25.50 -11.41
N LEU A 5 13.05 -24.75 -10.86
CA LEU A 5 13.26 -23.37 -10.42
C LEU A 5 14.12 -23.27 -9.14
N ARG A 6 14.15 -24.33 -8.31
CA ARG A 6 14.98 -24.39 -7.09
C ARG A 6 16.48 -24.34 -7.38
N HIS A 7 16.89 -24.68 -8.60
CA HIS A 7 18.28 -24.55 -9.03
C HIS A 7 18.68 -23.09 -9.34
N SER A 8 17.74 -22.15 -9.40
CA SER A 8 17.99 -20.75 -9.77
C SER A 8 17.62 -19.73 -8.68
N GLY A 9 16.99 -20.16 -7.58
CA GLY A 9 16.63 -19.30 -6.45
C GLY A 9 15.70 -19.97 -5.43
N THR A 10 15.30 -19.21 -4.40
CA THR A 10 14.34 -19.67 -3.39
C THR A 10 12.96 -19.89 -4.02
N VAL A 11 12.38 -21.08 -3.83
CA VAL A 11 11.04 -21.44 -4.35
C VAL A 11 10.14 -21.88 -3.21
N GLU A 12 9.06 -21.13 -3.00
CA GLU A 12 7.96 -21.48 -2.11
C GLU A 12 6.72 -21.83 -2.94
N VAL A 13 5.97 -22.86 -2.52
CA VAL A 13 4.76 -23.35 -3.18
C VAL A 13 3.57 -23.00 -2.30
N PHE A 14 2.56 -22.36 -2.90
CA PHE A 14 1.33 -21.97 -2.21
C PHE A 14 0.14 -22.64 -2.87
N ASP A 15 -0.72 -23.25 -2.05
CA ASP A 15 -2.02 -23.75 -2.50
C ASP A 15 -2.99 -22.60 -2.77
N ASP A 16 -2.85 -21.49 -2.02
CA ASP A 16 -3.60 -20.25 -2.22
C ASP A 16 -2.68 -19.10 -2.66
N ILE A 17 -2.38 -19.10 -3.96
CA ILE A 17 -1.60 -18.03 -4.60
C ILE A 17 -2.32 -16.66 -4.57
N ARG A 18 -3.66 -16.64 -4.45
CA ARG A 18 -4.44 -15.40 -4.47
C ARG A 18 -4.21 -14.63 -3.18
N SER A 19 -4.26 -15.30 -2.03
CA SER A 19 -3.96 -14.68 -0.73
C SER A 19 -2.52 -14.14 -0.69
N ALA A 20 -1.55 -14.89 -1.20
CA ALA A 20 -0.16 -14.42 -1.25
C ALA A 20 0.01 -13.14 -2.09
N LYS A 21 -0.65 -13.05 -3.25
CA LYS A 21 -0.65 -11.84 -4.09
C LYS A 21 -1.30 -10.66 -3.39
N TRP A 22 -2.42 -10.88 -2.70
CA TRP A 22 -3.09 -9.84 -1.93
C TRP A 22 -2.21 -9.28 -0.82
N MET A 23 -1.54 -10.13 -0.05
CA MET A 23 -0.65 -9.67 1.02
C MET A 23 0.49 -8.81 0.48
N LYS A 24 1.05 -9.15 -0.70
CA LYS A 24 2.04 -8.30 -1.36
C LYS A 24 1.43 -6.98 -1.84
N LEU A 25 0.22 -7.00 -2.40
CA LEU A 25 -0.48 -5.80 -2.84
C LEU A 25 -0.80 -4.86 -1.68
N VAL A 26 -1.16 -5.38 -0.50
CA VAL A 26 -1.41 -4.59 0.71
C VAL A 26 -0.18 -3.76 1.10
N VAL A 27 1.00 -4.37 1.08
CA VAL A 27 2.27 -3.66 1.33
C VAL A 27 2.52 -2.62 0.26
N ASN A 28 2.38 -2.99 -1.02
CA ASN A 28 2.62 -2.10 -2.14
C ASN A 28 1.68 -0.87 -2.13
N ALA A 29 0.40 -1.05 -1.78
CA ALA A 29 -0.59 0.02 -1.71
C ALA A 29 -0.27 1.03 -0.59
N ALA A 30 0.30 0.56 0.51
CA ALA A 30 0.75 1.42 1.61
C ALA A 30 1.99 2.24 1.23
N GLU A 31 2.87 1.72 0.38
CA GLU A 31 4.23 2.25 0.25
C GLU A 31 4.61 2.84 -1.11
N LEU A 32 4.20 2.24 -2.22
CA LEU A 32 4.74 2.56 -3.55
C LEU A 32 4.32 3.96 -4.02
N ILE A 33 3.03 4.13 -4.31
CA ILE A 33 2.49 5.39 -4.83
C ILE A 33 2.46 6.50 -3.75
N PRO A 34 2.08 6.24 -2.48
CA PRO A 34 2.06 7.30 -1.46
C PRO A 34 3.42 7.99 -1.26
N SER A 35 4.53 7.24 -1.23
CA SER A 35 5.87 7.84 -1.14
C SER A 35 6.30 8.54 -2.43
N ALA A 36 5.93 7.98 -3.60
CA ALA A 36 6.24 8.57 -4.89
C ALA A 36 5.56 9.93 -5.09
N ILE A 37 4.31 10.10 -4.63
CA ILE A 37 3.54 11.36 -4.73
C ILE A 37 4.29 12.54 -4.12
N ILE A 38 5.03 12.29 -3.04
CA ILE A 38 5.79 13.32 -2.33
C ILE A 38 7.27 13.40 -2.75
N ASP A 39 7.69 12.63 -3.76
CA ASP A 39 9.05 12.55 -4.31
C ASP A 39 10.13 12.31 -3.25
N MET A 40 9.89 11.36 -2.34
CA MET A 40 10.84 11.02 -1.26
C MET A 40 11.22 9.53 -1.28
N PRO A 41 12.45 9.19 -0.82
CA PRO A 41 12.77 7.82 -0.43
C PRO A 41 11.75 7.27 0.58
N LEU A 42 11.52 5.96 0.56
CA LEU A 42 10.48 5.31 1.37
C LEU A 42 10.61 5.62 2.87
N GLY A 43 11.83 5.51 3.41
CA GLY A 43 12.08 5.79 4.83
C GLY A 43 11.87 7.27 5.19
N ASP A 44 12.15 8.20 4.27
CA ASP A 44 11.92 9.63 4.49
C ASP A 44 10.43 9.96 4.41
N ALA A 45 9.73 9.37 3.44
CA ALA A 45 8.28 9.48 3.32
C ALA A 45 7.57 9.02 4.61
N ALA A 46 7.98 7.88 5.18
CA ALA A 46 7.42 7.38 6.43
C ALA A 46 7.75 8.26 7.66
N ARG A 47 8.82 9.07 7.60
CA ARG A 47 9.17 10.04 8.66
C ARG A 47 8.56 11.42 8.44
N ALA A 48 8.03 11.70 7.25
CA ALA A 48 7.39 12.97 6.96
C ALA A 48 6.13 13.13 7.84
N PRO A 49 5.90 14.32 8.44
CA PRO A 49 4.76 14.53 9.34
C PRO A 49 3.42 14.12 8.72
N GLY A 50 2.68 13.23 9.38
CA GLY A 50 1.36 12.76 8.95
C GLY A 50 1.35 11.68 7.86
N MET A 51 2.49 11.41 7.22
CA MET A 51 2.54 10.44 6.11
C MET A 51 2.54 9.00 6.57
N LEU A 52 3.09 8.69 7.75
CA LEU A 52 3.01 7.33 8.30
C LEU A 52 1.54 6.89 8.48
N GLU A 53 0.69 7.81 8.94
CA GLU A 53 -0.74 7.60 9.12
C GLU A 53 -1.47 7.43 7.78
N VAL A 54 -1.10 8.20 6.76
CA VAL A 54 -1.61 8.01 5.39
C VAL A 54 -1.24 6.63 4.85
N MET A 55 0.02 6.24 4.95
CA MET A 55 0.53 4.97 4.42
C MET A 55 -0.15 3.79 5.10
N ARG A 56 -0.27 3.84 6.43
CA ARG A 56 -1.03 2.83 7.20
C ARG A 56 -2.50 2.81 6.81
N ALA A 57 -3.16 3.95 6.71
CA ALA A 57 -4.56 4.00 6.33
C ALA A 57 -4.82 3.44 4.93
N ALA A 58 -3.92 3.69 3.97
CA ALA A 58 -3.96 3.08 2.65
C ALA A 58 -3.81 1.54 2.73
N GLY A 59 -2.89 1.05 3.57
CA GLY A 59 -2.73 -0.37 3.85
C GLY A 59 -3.94 -1.00 4.55
N TYR A 60 -4.61 -0.28 5.46
CA TYR A 60 -5.82 -0.74 6.13
C TYR A 60 -6.98 -0.93 5.15
N GLU A 61 -7.19 0.02 4.25
CA GLU A 61 -8.16 -0.14 3.17
C GLU A 61 -7.79 -1.34 2.27
N ALA A 62 -6.50 -1.50 1.94
CA ALA A 62 -6.05 -2.62 1.11
C ALA A 62 -6.27 -3.98 1.77
N ILE A 63 -6.03 -4.13 3.08
CA ILE A 63 -6.27 -5.40 3.77
C ILE A 63 -7.77 -5.70 3.88
N HIS A 64 -8.61 -4.68 4.08
CA HIS A 64 -10.06 -4.86 4.04
C HIS A 64 -10.55 -5.26 2.64
N ALA A 65 -9.96 -4.70 1.58
CA ALA A 65 -10.24 -5.11 0.20
C ALA A 65 -9.89 -6.59 -0.01
N ALA A 66 -8.71 -7.02 0.45
CA ALA A 66 -8.29 -8.42 0.37
C ALA A 66 -9.30 -9.36 1.03
N LEU A 67 -9.75 -9.04 2.25
CA LEU A 67 -10.72 -9.85 2.99
C LEU A 67 -12.10 -9.85 2.31
N ALA A 68 -12.54 -8.70 1.80
CA ALA A 68 -13.79 -8.60 1.05
C ALA A 68 -13.76 -9.47 -0.22
N ASP A 69 -12.61 -9.52 -0.89
CA ASP A 69 -12.35 -10.35 -2.08
C ASP A 69 -12.18 -11.86 -1.76
N GLY A 70 -12.30 -12.25 -0.49
CA GLY A 70 -12.22 -13.63 -0.02
C GLY A 70 -10.80 -14.14 0.22
N ALA A 71 -9.80 -13.26 0.27
CA ALA A 71 -8.43 -13.63 0.60
C ALA A 71 -8.27 -13.84 2.12
N THR A 72 -7.22 -14.57 2.50
CA THR A 72 -6.82 -14.75 3.89
C THR A 72 -5.44 -14.14 4.14
N ILE A 73 -5.17 -13.84 5.41
CA ILE A 73 -3.85 -13.34 5.81
C ILE A 73 -2.86 -14.50 5.80
N VAL A 74 -1.84 -14.38 4.94
CA VAL A 74 -0.77 -15.36 4.80
C VAL A 74 0.60 -14.67 4.88
N PRO A 75 1.69 -15.39 5.19
CA PRO A 75 3.04 -14.83 5.12
C PRO A 75 3.40 -14.35 3.71
N ILE A 76 4.19 -13.28 3.62
CA ILE A 76 4.79 -12.81 2.37
C ILE A 76 6.15 -13.47 2.22
N ILE A 77 6.39 -14.11 1.07
CA ILE A 77 7.67 -14.76 0.74
C ILE A 77 8.82 -13.77 0.96
N GLY A 78 9.85 -14.24 1.66
CA GLY A 78 11.05 -13.45 1.93
C GLY A 78 10.89 -12.39 3.02
N MET A 79 9.71 -12.23 3.64
CA MET A 79 9.51 -11.35 4.79
C MET A 79 9.51 -12.12 6.13
N PRO A 80 10.00 -11.54 7.23
CA PRO A 80 9.91 -12.19 8.54
C PRO A 80 8.45 -12.44 8.95
N PRO A 81 8.14 -13.54 9.67
CA PRO A 81 6.77 -13.94 9.99
C PRO A 81 6.10 -12.95 10.95
N VAL A 82 4.89 -12.48 10.62
CA VAL A 82 4.05 -11.68 11.52
C VAL A 82 3.15 -12.61 12.33
N THR A 83 2.90 -12.27 13.60
CA THR A 83 2.29 -13.19 14.57
C THR A 83 0.80 -12.93 14.79
N THR A 84 0.20 -12.05 13.98
CA THR A 84 -1.18 -11.61 14.14
C THR A 84 -2.02 -11.90 12.90
N ASN A 85 -3.25 -12.33 13.15
CA ASN A 85 -4.31 -12.44 12.13
C ASN A 85 -5.30 -11.26 12.21
N HIS A 86 -5.01 -10.25 13.02
CA HIS A 86 -5.82 -9.03 13.04
C HIS A 86 -5.42 -8.15 11.84
N PRO A 87 -6.36 -7.75 10.96
CA PRO A 87 -6.04 -7.08 9.68
C PRO A 87 -5.17 -5.84 9.82
N GLU A 88 -5.56 -4.88 10.66
CA GLU A 88 -4.80 -3.63 10.80
C GLU A 88 -3.45 -3.83 11.50
N ARG A 89 -3.40 -4.66 12.57
CA ARG A 89 -2.12 -5.01 13.23
C ARG A 89 -1.17 -5.76 12.29
N TYR A 90 -1.70 -6.55 11.36
CA TYR A 90 -0.90 -7.18 10.32
C TYR A 90 -0.23 -6.12 9.45
N VAL A 91 -1.00 -5.12 8.99
CA VAL A 91 -0.48 -3.98 8.21
C VAL A 91 0.60 -3.22 8.99
N ASP A 92 0.36 -2.93 10.27
CA ASP A 92 1.35 -2.26 11.13
C ASP A 92 2.68 -3.03 11.19
N GLN A 93 2.61 -4.32 11.51
CA GLN A 93 3.79 -5.17 11.70
C GLN A 93 4.53 -5.42 10.39
N ILE A 94 3.80 -5.67 9.29
CA ILE A 94 4.45 -5.96 8.01
C ILE A 94 5.11 -4.71 7.45
N PHE A 95 4.48 -3.54 7.60
CA PHE A 95 5.02 -2.28 7.13
C PHE A 95 6.24 -1.85 7.96
N GLU A 96 6.22 -2.04 9.27
CA GLU A 96 7.40 -1.86 10.13
C GLU A 96 8.57 -2.75 9.66
N LYS A 97 8.31 -4.00 9.28
CA LYS A 97 9.35 -4.89 8.73
C LYS A 97 9.90 -4.41 7.39
N VAL A 98 9.06 -3.85 6.51
CA VAL A 98 9.57 -3.24 5.29
C VAL A 98 10.54 -2.11 5.61
N LEU A 99 10.14 -1.19 6.48
CA LEU A 99 10.95 -0.03 6.84
C LEU A 99 12.27 -0.41 7.54
N THR A 100 12.29 -1.48 8.31
CA THR A 100 13.45 -1.88 9.13
C THR A 100 14.36 -2.92 8.48
N VAL A 101 13.83 -3.79 7.63
CA VAL A 101 14.57 -4.93 7.04
C VAL A 101 14.85 -4.74 5.56
N PHE A 102 13.94 -4.08 4.83
CA PHE A 102 13.99 -4.01 3.36
C PHE A 102 14.21 -2.59 2.81
N SER A 103 14.18 -1.57 3.66
CA SER A 103 14.44 -0.19 3.27
C SER A 103 15.82 0.28 3.73
N GLN A 104 16.58 0.83 2.81
CA GLN A 104 17.77 1.65 3.06
C GLN A 104 17.40 3.15 2.99
N ALA A 105 18.32 4.03 3.39
CA ALA A 105 18.08 5.46 3.47
C ALA A 105 17.66 6.08 2.11
N ASP A 106 18.18 5.56 1.01
CA ASP A 106 17.97 6.02 -0.36
C ASP A 106 17.01 5.13 -1.17
N THR A 107 16.28 4.23 -0.52
CA THR A 107 15.37 3.30 -1.20
C THR A 107 14.23 4.05 -1.87
N LEU A 108 14.31 4.15 -3.20
CA LEU A 108 13.24 4.66 -4.05
C LEU A 108 12.32 3.51 -4.46
N THR A 109 11.02 3.69 -4.25
CA THR A 109 10.00 2.74 -4.72
C THR A 109 10.02 2.65 -6.25
N THR A 110 9.59 1.51 -6.79
CA THR A 110 9.55 1.28 -8.24
C THR A 110 8.73 2.36 -8.96
N SER A 111 7.61 2.77 -8.37
CA SER A 111 6.76 3.85 -8.89
C SER A 111 7.50 5.19 -8.99
N LEU A 112 8.28 5.56 -7.96
CA LEU A 112 9.06 6.79 -8.02
C LEU A 112 10.17 6.71 -9.07
N GLN A 113 10.81 5.54 -9.20
CA GLN A 113 11.81 5.32 -10.25
C GLN A 113 11.20 5.40 -11.66
N ASP A 114 9.98 4.90 -11.85
CA ASP A 114 9.26 4.97 -13.13
C ASP A 114 8.96 6.42 -13.49
N TRP A 115 8.41 7.20 -12.56
CA TRP A 115 8.16 8.63 -12.80
C TRP A 115 9.43 9.42 -13.10
N ARG A 116 10.53 9.16 -12.39
CA ARG A 116 11.83 9.81 -12.68
C ARG A 116 12.39 9.47 -14.06
N LYS A 117 11.99 8.32 -14.63
CA LYS A 117 12.37 7.87 -15.97
C LYS A 117 11.32 8.26 -17.03
N GLY A 118 10.28 9.02 -16.67
CA GLY A 118 9.20 9.40 -17.58
C GLY A 118 8.29 8.24 -17.97
N ARG A 119 8.25 7.16 -17.18
CA ARG A 119 7.35 6.02 -17.36
C ARG A 119 6.12 6.15 -16.48
N ARG A 120 5.08 5.39 -16.84
CA ARG A 120 3.87 5.23 -16.03
C ARG A 120 4.13 4.25 -14.89
N ALA A 121 3.50 4.50 -13.74
CA ALA A 121 3.48 3.61 -12.60
C ALA A 121 2.21 2.73 -12.61
N GLU A 122 2.23 1.65 -11.84
CA GLU A 122 1.12 0.70 -11.66
C GLU A 122 0.01 1.26 -10.73
N ILE A 123 -0.50 2.46 -11.03
CA ILE A 123 -1.47 3.16 -10.16
C ILE A 123 -2.78 2.37 -10.07
N GLN A 124 -3.33 1.94 -11.22
CA GLN A 124 -4.61 1.24 -11.25
C GLN A 124 -4.48 -0.18 -10.73
N GLU A 125 -3.36 -0.84 -11.01
CA GLU A 125 -3.09 -2.23 -10.64
C GLU A 125 -2.81 -2.40 -9.14
N VAL A 126 -2.46 -1.32 -8.43
CA VAL A 126 -2.19 -1.32 -6.99
C VAL A 126 -3.31 -0.60 -6.22
N ASN A 127 -3.27 0.73 -6.12
CA ASN A 127 -4.22 1.48 -5.31
C ASN A 127 -5.61 1.55 -5.99
N GLY A 128 -5.68 1.59 -7.33
CA GLY A 128 -6.94 1.53 -8.06
C GLY A 128 -7.69 0.20 -7.85
N TRP A 129 -6.95 -0.91 -7.79
CA TRP A 129 -7.52 -2.23 -7.53
C TRP A 129 -8.18 -2.30 -6.15
N VAL A 130 -7.56 -1.71 -5.13
CA VAL A 130 -8.16 -1.59 -3.79
C VAL A 130 -9.49 -0.85 -3.83
N VAL A 131 -9.52 0.29 -4.54
CA VAL A 131 -10.74 1.10 -4.71
C VAL A 131 -11.83 0.29 -5.41
N ASP A 132 -11.51 -0.37 -6.53
CA ASP A 132 -12.47 -1.12 -7.33
C ASP A 132 -13.09 -2.26 -6.53
N ILE A 133 -12.27 -3.01 -5.79
CA ILE A 133 -12.73 -4.11 -4.94
C ILE A 133 -13.62 -3.62 -3.82
N LEU A 134 -13.19 -2.63 -3.03
CA LEU A 134 -14.03 -2.12 -1.93
C LEU A 134 -15.35 -1.56 -2.46
N LYS A 135 -15.31 -0.82 -3.57
CA LYS A 135 -16.51 -0.30 -4.23
C LYS A 135 -17.46 -1.40 -4.67
N ALA A 136 -16.95 -2.50 -5.25
CA ALA A 136 -17.76 -3.65 -5.63
C ALA A 136 -18.46 -4.31 -4.43
N HIS A 137 -17.89 -4.17 -3.23
CA HIS A 137 -18.44 -4.64 -1.96
C HIS A 137 -19.20 -3.56 -1.17
N GLY A 138 -19.48 -2.40 -1.77
CA GLY A 138 -20.23 -1.31 -1.13
C GLY A 138 -19.48 -0.59 -0.02
N GLN A 139 -18.15 -0.71 0.03
CA GLN A 139 -17.28 -0.08 1.01
C GLN A 139 -16.47 1.06 0.38
N PRO A 140 -16.21 2.15 1.11
CA PRO A 140 -15.39 3.25 0.60
C PRO A 140 -13.89 2.98 0.82
N ALA A 141 -13.06 3.52 -0.07
CA ALA A 141 -11.59 3.51 0.02
C ALA A 141 -11.02 4.93 -0.11
N PRO A 142 -11.39 5.89 0.76
CA PRO A 142 -11.12 7.30 0.57
C PRO A 142 -9.62 7.64 0.48
N VAL A 143 -8.76 6.93 1.20
CA VAL A 143 -7.31 7.20 1.16
C VAL A 143 -6.72 6.69 -0.15
N ASN A 144 -7.00 5.45 -0.54
CA ASN A 144 -6.55 4.90 -1.83
C ASN A 144 -7.14 5.68 -3.01
N GLN A 145 -8.40 6.11 -2.92
CA GLN A 145 -9.03 6.95 -3.94
C GLN A 145 -8.27 8.27 -4.11
N ARG A 146 -7.90 8.91 -3.00
CA ARG A 146 -7.12 10.16 -3.06
C ARG A 146 -5.71 9.95 -3.60
N VAL A 147 -5.06 8.85 -3.25
CA VAL A 147 -3.76 8.45 -3.81
C VAL A 147 -3.86 8.30 -5.33
N VAL A 148 -4.86 7.58 -5.82
CA VAL A 148 -5.09 7.37 -7.27
C VAL A 148 -5.32 8.69 -8.01
N GLU A 149 -6.16 9.58 -7.46
CA GLU A 149 -6.43 10.89 -8.06
C GLU A 149 -5.16 11.72 -8.25
N ILE A 150 -4.39 11.91 -7.17
CA ILE A 150 -3.16 12.70 -7.20
C ILE A 150 -2.14 12.06 -8.14
N ALA A 151 -2.02 10.73 -8.13
CA ALA A 151 -1.09 10.01 -8.99
C ALA A 151 -1.42 10.20 -10.49
N PHE A 152 -2.71 10.20 -10.87
CA PHE A 152 -3.11 10.51 -12.24
C PHE A 152 -2.92 11.98 -12.62
N GLU A 153 -3.07 12.92 -11.69
CA GLU A 153 -2.71 14.32 -11.93
C GLU A 153 -1.21 14.50 -12.19
N ILE A 154 -0.37 13.73 -11.49
CA ILE A 154 1.08 13.68 -11.72
C ILE A 154 1.40 13.09 -13.10
N GLU A 155 0.85 11.92 -13.45
CA GLU A 155 1.10 11.30 -14.76
C GLU A 155 0.60 12.12 -15.94
N SER A 156 -0.48 12.88 -15.76
CA SER A 156 -1.01 13.79 -16.79
C SER A 156 -0.26 15.13 -16.88
N GLY A 157 0.71 15.37 -16.01
CA GLY A 157 1.50 16.61 -15.97
C GLY A 157 0.76 17.81 -15.39
N LYS A 158 -0.44 17.62 -14.81
CA LYS A 158 -1.21 18.68 -14.14
C LYS A 158 -0.60 19.05 -12.79
N LEU A 159 0.03 18.08 -12.14
CA LEU A 159 0.69 18.21 -10.85
C LEU A 159 2.12 17.70 -10.96
N LYS A 160 3.03 18.23 -10.15
CA LYS A 160 4.38 17.69 -10.00
C LYS A 160 4.44 16.90 -8.69
N ALA A 161 5.09 15.73 -8.72
CA ALA A 161 5.41 15.01 -7.49
C ALA A 161 6.29 15.90 -6.58
N GLY A 162 6.00 15.90 -5.28
CA GLY A 162 6.72 16.72 -4.31
C GLY A 162 5.99 16.88 -2.98
N PRO A 163 6.69 17.42 -1.95
CA PRO A 163 6.22 17.40 -0.56
C PRO A 163 4.87 18.09 -0.34
N ASP A 164 4.53 19.09 -1.15
CA ASP A 164 3.29 19.85 -1.05
C ASP A 164 2.03 18.99 -1.25
N ASN A 165 2.17 17.84 -1.91
CA ASN A 165 1.08 16.90 -2.14
C ASN A 165 0.67 16.14 -0.87
N ALA A 166 1.52 16.11 0.17
CA ALA A 166 1.25 15.42 1.43
C ALA A 166 -0.04 15.92 2.10
N LYS A 167 -0.30 17.24 2.02
CA LYS A 167 -1.48 17.86 2.64
C LYS A 167 -2.78 17.19 2.19
N GLY A 168 -2.95 16.98 0.89
CA GLY A 168 -4.17 16.39 0.34
C GLY A 168 -4.37 14.93 0.74
N LEU A 169 -3.28 14.18 0.96
CA LEU A 169 -3.33 12.81 1.45
C LEU A 169 -3.69 12.76 2.95
N ILE A 170 -3.07 13.63 3.75
CA ILE A 170 -3.31 13.73 5.20
C ILE A 170 -4.77 14.07 5.47
N GLU A 171 -5.32 15.08 4.79
CA GLU A 171 -6.73 15.47 4.92
C GLU A 171 -7.69 14.30 4.65
N ALA A 172 -7.40 13.48 3.63
CA ALA A 172 -8.17 12.28 3.32
C ALA A 172 -8.07 11.21 4.41
N SER A 173 -6.86 10.95 4.92
CA SER A 173 -6.63 9.99 6.01
C SER A 173 -7.34 10.38 7.29
N GLU A 174 -7.25 11.65 7.70
CA GLU A 174 -7.94 12.16 8.88
C GLU A 174 -9.47 12.09 8.74
N ALA A 175 -10.00 12.44 7.56
CA ALA A 175 -11.43 12.35 7.29
C ALA A 175 -11.93 10.89 7.39
N ALA A 176 -11.17 9.94 6.85
CA ALA A 176 -11.46 8.52 6.96
C ALA A 176 -11.42 8.04 8.42
N GLY A 177 -10.44 8.49 9.20
CA GLY A 177 -10.34 8.19 10.64
C GLY A 177 -11.53 8.69 11.44
N ARG A 178 -11.97 9.94 11.20
CA ARG A 178 -13.16 10.52 11.85
C ARG A 178 -14.43 9.74 11.52
N ALA A 179 -14.60 9.33 10.26
CA ALA A 179 -15.76 8.54 9.84
C ALA A 179 -15.82 7.19 10.57
N ARG A 180 -14.69 6.48 10.70
CA ARG A 180 -14.62 5.21 11.44
C ARG A 180 -14.92 5.37 12.94
N GLY A 181 -14.36 6.41 13.56
CA GLY A 181 -14.61 6.70 14.97
C GLY A 181 -16.09 6.99 15.28
N SER A 182 -16.80 7.67 14.37
CA SER A 182 -18.24 7.94 14.52
C SER A 182 -19.09 6.67 14.43
N ILE A 183 -18.68 5.68 13.64
CA ILE A 183 -19.40 4.41 13.48
C ILE A 183 -19.23 3.55 14.74
N ALA A 184 -18.00 3.48 15.29
CA ALA A 184 -17.69 2.70 16.48
C ALA A 184 -18.31 3.25 17.79
N ALA A 185 -18.60 4.55 17.86
CA ALA A 185 -19.25 5.18 19.02
C ALA A 185 -20.79 5.04 19.02
N GLY A 186 -21.38 4.58 17.91
CA GLY A 186 -22.83 4.43 17.75
C GLY A 186 -23.36 2.99 17.86
N SER A 187 -22.49 2.02 18.13
CA SER A 187 -22.77 0.58 18.26
C SER A 187 -22.49 0.08 19.67
#